data_AF-A0A9E0SWL0-F1
#
_entry.id   AF-A0A9E0SWL0-F1
#
_cell.length_a   1.000
_cell.length_b   1.000
_cell.length_c   1.000
_cell.angle_alpha   90.00
_cell.angle_beta   90.00
_cell.angle_gamma   90.00
#
_symmetry.space_group_name_H-M   'P 1'
#
loop_
_entity.id
_entity.type
_entity.pdbx_description
1 polymer ?
#
loop_
_entity_poly.entity_id
_entity_poly.type
_entity_poly.pdbx_seq_one_letter_code
_entity_poly.pdbx_strand_id
1 'polypeptide(L)'
;MDEIGLATNDTPAAAGDPGDDVAARVAVVAAELRARLGPLVNLLAGTPPRPIRLTRGLGVDKSLASRIVQATRAPTDLEFLHAVPSPTGLRILLDLARGHAEAALLRDAGTAADRFEALLDALPGGRQALDAHMGETAATIRAKREQIARQASFKAVSFLFGHYCETLTTSLFLLPGTNGKVDSIEVHRRIGLQRLTPSTPLPLLSIQAMDPALLDADAPRMTSLAGDAAARDPRDFLIAEASSTPLPELSVVQEGSMTTFVLDPASTPLMPDRITSAFAIRSVDTVAVSAAFTVVRSYMVHTPCHRLVRDVFLADGLWPDALPEVAFWLPGPSGSPAVMLEPGKPHHRQVNLTARIEQLPRGAAAFDVDGVADQRAAVEAALRRAGADAASFRGWRCSMAYPVPLIEMQLALRFGGRLAAEGSY
;
A
#
# COMPACT_ATOMS: atom_id res chain seq x y z
N MET A 1 -52.22 -42.77 -1.94
CA MET A 1 -52.69 -41.41 -2.30
C MET A 1 -52.13 -40.51 -1.21
N ASP A 2 -51.00 -39.84 -1.36
CA ASP A 2 -50.34 -39.38 -2.59
C ASP A 2 -48.81 -39.43 -2.48
N GLU A 3 -48.17 -39.90 -3.55
CA GLU A 3 -46.73 -39.86 -3.79
C GLU A 3 -46.35 -38.44 -4.25
N ILE A 4 -45.48 -37.77 -3.49
CA ILE A 4 -44.84 -36.53 -3.91
C ILE A 4 -43.54 -36.91 -4.63
N GLY A 5 -43.57 -36.83 -5.95
CA GLY A 5 -42.43 -37.12 -6.82
C GLY A 5 -41.28 -36.13 -6.60
N LEU A 6 -40.13 -36.67 -6.20
CA LEU A 6 -38.84 -35.98 -6.22
C LEU A 6 -38.40 -35.79 -7.68
N ALA A 7 -38.59 -34.58 -8.19
CA ALA A 7 -38.01 -34.18 -9.47
C ALA A 7 -36.47 -34.19 -9.34
N THR A 8 -35.82 -34.98 -10.19
CA THR A 8 -34.38 -34.96 -10.40
C THR A 8 -33.99 -33.61 -10.98
N ASN A 9 -33.32 -32.78 -10.18
CA ASN A 9 -32.69 -31.56 -10.65
C ASN A 9 -31.52 -31.94 -11.58
N ASP A 10 -31.81 -32.00 -12.88
CA ASP A 10 -30.79 -31.92 -13.93
C ASP A 10 -30.07 -30.58 -13.75
N THR A 11 -28.90 -30.64 -13.14
CA THR A 11 -28.02 -29.48 -12.96
C THR A 11 -27.45 -29.15 -14.34
N PRO A 12 -27.77 -27.99 -14.94
CA PRO A 12 -27.24 -27.64 -16.25
C PRO A 12 -25.71 -27.61 -16.18
N ALA A 13 -25.07 -28.23 -17.17
CA ALA A 13 -23.61 -28.22 -17.32
C ALA A 13 -23.10 -26.79 -17.16
N ALA A 14 -22.20 -26.58 -16.19
CA ALA A 14 -21.68 -25.29 -15.84
C ALA A 14 -21.13 -24.60 -17.11
N ALA A 15 -21.82 -23.54 -17.54
CA ALA A 15 -21.26 -22.61 -18.52
C ALA A 15 -19.90 -22.17 -17.95
N GLY A 16 -18.82 -22.35 -18.71
CA GLY A 16 -17.47 -22.00 -18.27
C GLY A 16 -17.43 -20.59 -17.72
N ASP A 17 -16.61 -20.38 -16.68
CA ASP A 17 -16.47 -19.06 -16.07
C ASP A 17 -16.12 -18.04 -17.17
N PRO A 18 -16.91 -16.97 -17.36
CA PRO A 18 -16.60 -15.92 -18.32
C PRO A 18 -15.17 -15.38 -18.20
N GLY A 19 -14.56 -15.46 -17.00
CA GLY A 19 -13.16 -15.11 -16.79
C GLY A 19 -12.15 -16.00 -17.53
N ASP A 20 -12.43 -17.30 -17.64
CA ASP A 20 -11.54 -18.26 -18.29
C ASP A 20 -11.44 -18.01 -19.81
N ASP A 21 -12.54 -17.61 -20.45
CA ASP A 21 -12.56 -17.27 -21.88
C ASP A 21 -11.72 -16.02 -22.17
N VAL A 22 -11.79 -14.99 -21.31
CA VAL A 22 -10.98 -13.77 -21.47
C VAL A 22 -9.50 -14.09 -21.33
N ALA A 23 -9.10 -14.87 -20.32
CA ALA A 23 -7.70 -15.25 -20.11
C ALA A 23 -7.14 -16.04 -21.31
N ALA A 24 -7.91 -16.99 -21.84
CA ALA A 24 -7.54 -17.76 -23.03
C ALA A 24 -7.39 -16.85 -24.26
N ARG A 25 -8.33 -15.93 -24.49
CA ARG A 25 -8.28 -14.97 -25.61
C ARG A 25 -7.06 -14.06 -25.52
N VAL A 26 -6.74 -13.55 -24.32
CA VAL A 26 -5.55 -12.72 -24.08
C VAL A 26 -4.28 -13.49 -24.41
N ALA A 27 -4.16 -14.74 -23.97
CA ALA A 27 -2.99 -15.57 -24.24
C ALA A 27 -2.78 -15.83 -25.74
N VAL A 28 -3.85 -16.12 -26.49
CA VAL A 28 -3.80 -16.33 -27.94
C VAL A 28 -3.31 -15.07 -28.67
N VAL A 29 -3.91 -13.91 -28.36
CA VAL A 29 -3.52 -12.63 -28.97
C VAL A 29 -2.07 -12.26 -28.62
N ALA A 30 -1.64 -12.51 -27.37
CA ALA A 30 -0.27 -12.26 -26.94
C ALA A 30 0.75 -13.06 -27.75
N ALA A 31 0.52 -14.38 -27.86
CA ALA A 31 1.40 -15.29 -28.59
C ALA A 31 1.45 -14.95 -30.09
N GLU A 32 0.29 -14.70 -30.71
CA GLU A 32 0.20 -14.31 -32.12
C GLU A 32 0.93 -13.00 -32.40
N LEU A 33 0.66 -11.95 -31.61
CA LEU A 33 1.28 -10.65 -31.79
C LEU A 33 2.81 -10.73 -31.69
N ARG A 34 3.32 -11.49 -30.72
CA ARG A 34 4.76 -11.71 -30.57
C ARG A 34 5.35 -12.46 -31.76
N ALA A 35 4.70 -13.54 -32.19
CA ALA A 35 5.16 -14.37 -33.30
C ALA A 35 5.24 -13.59 -34.62
N ARG A 36 4.29 -12.66 -34.86
CA ARG A 36 4.27 -11.85 -36.09
C ARG A 36 5.15 -10.60 -36.01
N LEU A 37 5.19 -9.92 -34.86
CA LEU A 37 5.96 -8.68 -34.72
C LEU A 37 7.46 -8.94 -34.51
N GLY A 38 7.84 -10.04 -33.86
CA GLY A 38 9.24 -10.37 -33.55
C GLY A 38 10.16 -10.39 -34.79
N PRO A 39 9.84 -11.17 -35.85
CA PRO A 39 10.64 -11.22 -37.07
C PRO A 39 10.78 -9.85 -37.76
N LEU A 40 9.69 -9.06 -37.79
CA LEU A 40 9.71 -7.70 -38.33
C LEU A 40 10.66 -6.79 -37.54
N VAL A 41 10.59 -6.82 -36.21
CA VAL A 41 11.50 -6.01 -35.38
C VAL A 41 12.95 -6.46 -35.53
N ASN A 42 13.23 -7.76 -35.62
CA ASN A 42 14.59 -8.26 -35.84
C ASN A 42 15.14 -7.82 -37.20
N LEU A 43 14.33 -7.84 -38.25
CA LEU A 43 14.71 -7.35 -39.59
C LEU A 43 15.09 -5.86 -39.54
N LEU A 44 14.26 -5.03 -38.90
CA LEU A 44 14.41 -3.57 -38.89
C LEU A 44 15.43 -3.08 -37.86
N ALA A 45 15.52 -3.72 -36.69
CA ALA A 45 16.35 -3.30 -35.56
C ALA A 45 17.60 -4.16 -35.33
N GLY A 46 17.80 -5.23 -36.13
CA GLY A 46 18.88 -6.19 -36.01
C GLY A 46 18.66 -7.28 -34.96
N THR A 47 19.62 -8.21 -34.90
CA THR A 47 19.67 -9.28 -33.89
C THR A 47 20.99 -9.17 -33.10
N PRO A 48 20.96 -8.73 -31.83
CA PRO A 48 19.78 -8.36 -31.05
C PRO A 48 19.20 -6.99 -31.45
N PRO A 49 17.88 -6.76 -31.25
CA PRO A 49 17.24 -5.48 -31.57
C PRO A 49 17.85 -4.30 -30.80
N ARG A 50 18.15 -3.21 -31.54
CA ARG A 50 18.68 -1.95 -31.00
C ARG A 50 17.78 -0.76 -31.37
N PRO A 51 17.34 0.09 -30.40
CA PRO A 51 16.42 1.19 -30.70
C PRO A 51 16.98 2.18 -31.73
N ILE A 52 18.30 2.44 -31.68
CA ILE A 52 18.96 3.41 -32.56
C ILE A 52 18.84 3.08 -34.06
N ARG A 53 18.65 1.79 -34.40
CA ARG A 53 18.45 1.37 -35.80
C ARG A 53 17.07 1.75 -36.30
N LEU A 54 16.03 1.60 -35.48
CA LEU A 54 14.68 2.07 -35.81
C LEU A 54 14.65 3.60 -35.94
N THR A 55 15.31 4.32 -35.02
CA THR A 55 15.30 5.79 -35.06
C THR A 55 16.06 6.35 -36.25
N ARG A 56 17.25 5.81 -36.58
CA ARG A 56 18.07 6.32 -37.70
C ARG A 56 17.68 5.75 -39.06
N GLY A 57 17.25 4.48 -39.10
CA GLY A 57 16.92 3.78 -40.33
C GLY A 57 15.51 4.06 -40.84
N LEU A 58 14.55 4.20 -39.93
CA LEU A 58 13.12 4.37 -40.29
C LEU A 58 12.51 5.70 -39.83
N GLY A 59 13.25 6.51 -39.05
CA GLY A 59 12.70 7.75 -38.50
C GLY A 59 11.67 7.56 -37.39
N VAL A 60 11.59 6.37 -36.77
CA VAL A 60 10.72 6.12 -35.61
C VAL A 60 11.16 7.01 -34.45
N ASP A 61 10.22 7.59 -33.70
CA ASP A 61 10.58 8.39 -32.54
C ASP A 61 11.31 7.56 -31.47
N LYS A 62 12.20 8.21 -30.71
CA LYS A 62 13.06 7.54 -29.72
C LYS A 62 12.24 6.76 -28.68
N SER A 63 11.07 7.26 -28.29
CA SER A 63 10.26 6.65 -27.24
C SER A 63 9.56 5.38 -27.74
N LEU A 64 8.96 5.40 -28.93
CA LEU A 64 8.33 4.24 -29.55
C LEU A 64 9.37 3.16 -29.90
N ALA A 65 10.50 3.55 -30.49
CA ALA A 65 11.59 2.63 -30.81
C ALA A 65 12.11 1.89 -29.56
N SER A 66 12.25 2.62 -28.44
CA SER A 66 12.66 2.02 -27.16
C SER A 66 11.63 1.02 -26.65
N ARG A 67 10.33 1.35 -26.68
CA ARG A 67 9.26 0.44 -26.22
C ARG A 67 9.16 -0.83 -27.08
N ILE A 68 9.22 -0.69 -28.40
CA ILE A 68 9.19 -1.84 -29.34
C ILE A 68 10.33 -2.81 -29.02
N VAL A 69 11.57 -2.30 -28.94
CA VAL A 69 12.73 -3.13 -28.63
C VAL A 69 12.64 -3.73 -27.23
N GLN A 70 12.18 -2.97 -26.24
CA GLN A 70 11.98 -3.49 -24.89
C GLN A 70 10.95 -4.63 -24.87
N ALA A 71 9.84 -4.51 -25.60
CA ALA A 71 8.82 -5.55 -25.69
C ALA A 71 9.40 -6.87 -26.23
N THR A 72 10.24 -6.83 -27.27
CA THR A 72 10.88 -8.05 -27.83
C THR A 72 11.78 -8.80 -26.84
N ARG A 73 12.22 -8.14 -25.76
CA ARG A 73 13.07 -8.73 -24.71
C ARG A 73 12.26 -9.32 -23.55
N ALA A 74 10.93 -9.21 -23.59
CA ALA A 74 10.09 -9.79 -22.55
C ALA A 74 10.25 -11.32 -22.50
N PRO A 75 10.33 -11.95 -21.32
CA PRO A 75 10.49 -13.39 -21.17
C PRO A 75 9.26 -14.18 -21.63
N THR A 76 8.06 -13.64 -21.43
CA THR A 76 6.78 -14.32 -21.74
C THR A 76 5.93 -13.51 -22.71
N ASP A 77 4.95 -14.17 -23.34
CA ASP A 77 4.06 -13.52 -24.31
C ASP A 77 3.15 -12.49 -23.63
N LEU A 78 2.71 -12.77 -22.40
CA LEU A 78 1.99 -11.80 -21.58
C LEU A 78 2.87 -10.59 -21.25
N GLU A 79 4.12 -10.78 -20.82
CA GLU A 79 5.01 -9.64 -20.58
C GLU A 79 5.32 -8.86 -21.88
N PHE A 80 5.37 -9.53 -23.03
CA PHE A 80 5.46 -8.89 -24.34
C PHE A 80 4.23 -8.03 -24.62
N LEU A 81 3.02 -8.58 -24.47
CA LEU A 81 1.76 -7.86 -24.67
C LEU A 81 1.61 -6.66 -23.72
N HIS A 82 2.11 -6.77 -22.48
CA HIS A 82 2.12 -5.66 -21.53
C HIS A 82 3.12 -4.56 -21.92
N ALA A 83 4.24 -4.90 -22.55
CA ALA A 83 5.27 -3.96 -22.95
C ALA A 83 5.05 -3.35 -24.35
N VAL A 84 4.29 -4.03 -25.22
CA VAL A 84 4.07 -3.60 -26.60
C VAL A 84 3.30 -2.27 -26.65
N PRO A 85 3.66 -1.36 -27.59
CA PRO A 85 2.91 -0.12 -27.81
C PRO A 85 1.43 -0.33 -28.12
N SER A 86 0.64 0.74 -28.10
CA SER A 86 -0.75 0.68 -28.56
C SER A 86 -0.85 0.30 -30.05
N PRO A 87 -2.02 -0.18 -30.52
CA PRO A 87 -2.26 -0.45 -31.93
C PRO A 87 -1.88 0.72 -32.85
N THR A 88 -2.18 1.97 -32.45
CA THR A 88 -1.75 3.18 -33.19
C THR A 88 -0.22 3.25 -33.34
N GLY A 89 0.53 2.98 -32.27
CA GLY A 89 2.00 2.97 -32.32
C GLY A 89 2.55 1.84 -33.20
N LEU A 90 1.87 0.69 -33.24
CA LEU A 90 2.21 -0.41 -34.13
C LEU A 90 1.95 -0.04 -35.60
N ARG A 91 0.85 0.64 -35.91
CA ARG A 91 0.54 1.12 -37.27
C ARG A 91 1.58 2.13 -37.77
N ILE A 92 2.00 3.07 -36.92
CA ILE A 92 3.10 4.00 -37.25
C ILE A 92 4.37 3.22 -37.64
N LEU A 93 4.74 2.18 -36.88
CA LEU A 93 5.88 1.33 -37.22
C LEU A 93 5.68 0.63 -38.58
N LEU A 94 4.51 0.04 -38.82
CA LEU A 94 4.21 -0.69 -40.05
C LEU A 94 4.25 0.22 -41.28
N ASP A 95 3.74 1.45 -41.15
CA ASP A 95 3.76 2.44 -42.21
C ASP A 95 5.18 2.89 -42.55
N LEU A 96 6.01 3.17 -41.54
CA LEU A 96 7.41 3.53 -41.73
C LEU A 96 8.25 2.36 -42.25
N ALA A 97 7.86 1.11 -41.98
CA ALA A 97 8.55 -0.07 -42.46
C ALA A 97 8.23 -0.41 -43.93
N ARG A 98 7.29 0.30 -44.58
CA ARG A 98 7.00 0.12 -46.01
C ARG A 98 8.24 0.44 -46.84
N GLY A 99 8.61 -0.46 -47.74
CA GLY A 99 9.85 -0.36 -48.54
C GLY A 99 11.10 -0.90 -47.85
N HIS A 100 11.03 -1.23 -46.55
CA HIS A 100 12.13 -1.83 -45.78
C HIS A 100 11.88 -3.30 -45.41
N ALA A 101 10.65 -3.80 -45.59
CA ALA A 101 10.25 -5.17 -45.28
C ALA A 101 9.35 -5.76 -46.38
N GLU A 102 9.31 -7.09 -46.44
CA GLU A 102 8.43 -7.81 -47.37
C GLU A 102 6.94 -7.55 -47.07
N ALA A 103 6.14 -7.41 -48.12
CA ALA A 103 4.70 -7.12 -47.99
C ALA A 103 3.93 -8.19 -47.18
N ALA A 104 4.35 -9.46 -47.25
CA ALA A 104 3.75 -10.53 -46.48
C ALA A 104 3.98 -10.33 -44.97
N LEU A 105 5.20 -9.99 -44.56
CA LEU A 105 5.55 -9.76 -43.16
C LEU A 105 4.81 -8.55 -42.58
N LEU A 106 4.70 -7.46 -43.36
CA LEU A 106 3.94 -6.27 -42.96
C LEU A 106 2.44 -6.57 -42.80
N ARG A 107 1.86 -7.34 -43.73
CA ARG A 107 0.45 -7.75 -43.67
C ARG A 107 0.17 -8.62 -42.45
N ASP A 108 1.00 -9.63 -42.19
CA ASP A 108 0.85 -10.52 -41.05
C ASP A 108 0.94 -9.77 -39.71
N ALA A 109 1.92 -8.86 -39.58
CA ALA A 109 2.06 -8.02 -38.40
C ALA A 109 0.88 -7.03 -38.25
N GLY A 110 0.36 -6.50 -39.36
CA GLY A 110 -0.85 -5.67 -39.38
C GLY A 110 -2.08 -6.42 -38.87
N THR A 111 -2.33 -7.62 -39.38
CA THR A 111 -3.44 -8.47 -38.91
C THR A 111 -3.35 -8.77 -37.42
N ALA A 112 -2.16 -9.05 -36.90
CA ALA A 112 -1.97 -9.28 -35.47
C ALA A 112 -2.22 -8.00 -34.64
N ALA A 113 -1.82 -6.82 -35.15
CA ALA A 113 -2.10 -5.54 -34.50
C ALA A 113 -3.61 -5.22 -34.49
N ASP A 114 -4.34 -5.55 -35.55
CA ASP A 114 -5.79 -5.38 -35.62
C ASP A 114 -6.53 -6.31 -34.64
N ARG A 115 -6.08 -7.57 -34.50
CA ARG A 115 -6.60 -8.49 -33.46
C ARG A 115 -6.33 -7.97 -32.05
N PHE A 116 -5.16 -7.36 -31.84
CA PHE A 116 -4.85 -6.72 -30.58
C PHE A 116 -5.76 -5.53 -30.29
N GLU A 117 -6.04 -4.68 -31.29
CA GLU A 117 -7.02 -3.61 -31.14
C GLU A 117 -8.42 -4.15 -30.82
N ALA A 118 -8.90 -5.15 -31.56
CA ALA A 118 -10.18 -5.78 -31.31
C ALA A 118 -10.29 -6.38 -29.90
N LEU A 119 -9.20 -6.93 -29.35
CA LEU A 119 -9.14 -7.37 -27.96
C LEU A 119 -9.33 -6.19 -26.99
N LEU A 120 -8.70 -5.04 -27.24
CA LEU A 120 -8.83 -3.85 -26.40
C LEU A 120 -10.25 -3.27 -26.47
N ASP A 121 -10.85 -3.19 -27.66
CA ASP A 121 -12.19 -2.65 -27.86
C ASP A 121 -13.26 -3.52 -27.19
N ALA A 122 -13.02 -4.82 -27.07
CA ALA A 122 -13.89 -5.75 -26.40
C ALA A 122 -13.75 -5.75 -24.86
N LEU A 123 -12.81 -4.99 -24.29
CA LEU A 123 -12.60 -4.89 -22.84
C LEU A 123 -13.08 -3.51 -22.32
N PRO A 124 -13.97 -3.45 -21.31
CA PRO A 124 -14.41 -2.18 -20.76
C PRO A 124 -13.24 -1.43 -20.11
N GLY A 125 -12.91 -0.24 -20.59
CA GLY A 125 -11.71 0.50 -20.17
C GLY A 125 -10.43 0.16 -20.95
N GLY A 126 -10.54 -0.67 -21.99
CA GLY A 126 -9.49 -0.96 -22.95
C GLY A 126 -8.22 -1.52 -22.33
N ARG A 127 -7.10 -0.85 -22.56
CA ARG A 127 -5.78 -1.28 -22.08
C ARG A 127 -5.71 -1.43 -20.56
N GLN A 128 -6.43 -0.60 -19.80
CA GLN A 128 -6.40 -0.66 -18.34
C GLN A 128 -7.01 -1.96 -17.81
N ALA A 129 -8.10 -2.43 -18.43
CA ALA A 129 -8.73 -3.71 -18.10
C ALA A 129 -7.90 -4.90 -18.55
N LEU A 130 -7.31 -4.84 -19.76
CA LEU A 130 -6.37 -5.87 -20.20
C LEU A 130 -5.24 -6.05 -19.17
N ASP A 131 -4.60 -4.94 -18.79
CA ASP A 131 -3.52 -4.98 -17.83
C ASP A 131 -4.02 -5.52 -16.46
N ALA A 132 -5.29 -5.26 -16.08
CA ALA A 132 -5.94 -5.78 -14.86
C ALA A 132 -5.98 -7.31 -14.85
N HIS A 133 -6.55 -7.92 -15.91
CA HIS A 133 -6.58 -9.37 -16.07
C HIS A 133 -5.19 -10.00 -16.09
N MET A 134 -4.21 -9.35 -16.75
CA MET A 134 -2.83 -9.84 -16.76
C MET A 134 -2.15 -9.78 -15.38
N GLY A 135 -2.60 -8.88 -14.49
CA GLY A 135 -2.11 -8.80 -13.13
C GLY A 135 -2.54 -9.97 -12.23
N GLU A 136 -3.60 -10.68 -12.57
CA GLU A 136 -4.06 -11.87 -11.85
C GLU A 136 -3.13 -13.06 -12.12
N THR A 137 -2.63 -13.18 -13.34
CA THR A 137 -1.79 -14.30 -13.80
C THR A 137 -0.29 -14.06 -13.63
N ALA A 138 0.17 -12.80 -13.63
CA ALA A 138 1.59 -12.47 -13.54
C ALA A 138 1.92 -11.50 -12.40
N ALA A 139 2.56 -12.01 -11.34
CA ALA A 139 2.94 -11.22 -10.17
C ALA A 139 3.90 -10.05 -10.49
N THR A 140 4.77 -10.21 -11.48
CA THR A 140 5.72 -9.18 -11.97
C THR A 140 4.98 -8.00 -12.59
N ILE A 141 4.01 -8.28 -13.47
CA ILE A 141 3.15 -7.28 -14.12
C ILE A 141 2.34 -6.53 -13.06
N ARG A 142 1.73 -7.27 -12.12
CA ARG A 142 0.97 -6.69 -11.01
C ARG A 142 1.80 -5.72 -10.17
N ALA A 143 2.99 -6.14 -9.72
CA ALA A 143 3.86 -5.31 -8.89
C ALA A 143 4.29 -4.02 -9.60
N LYS A 144 4.64 -4.10 -10.89
CA LYS A 144 5.01 -2.92 -11.69
C LYS A 144 3.83 -1.95 -11.86
N ARG A 145 2.63 -2.47 -12.14
CA ARG A 145 1.42 -1.66 -12.28
C ARG A 145 1.02 -1.00 -10.99
N GLU A 146 1.02 -1.75 -9.89
CA GLU A 146 0.76 -1.22 -8.56
C GLU A 146 1.73 -0.08 -8.27
N GLN A 147 3.03 -0.24 -8.53
CA GLN A 147 4.01 0.81 -8.33
C GLN A 147 3.72 2.07 -9.15
N ILE A 148 3.38 1.95 -10.43
CA ILE A 148 3.02 3.08 -11.30
C ILE A 148 1.75 3.77 -10.79
N ALA A 149 0.72 3.00 -10.45
CA ALA A 149 -0.54 3.52 -9.93
C ALA A 149 -0.33 4.27 -8.61
N ARG A 150 0.43 3.68 -7.68
CA ARG A 150 0.83 4.29 -6.41
C ARG A 150 1.56 5.62 -6.59
N GLN A 151 2.53 5.68 -7.51
CA GLN A 151 3.22 6.93 -7.85
C GLN A 151 2.29 7.98 -8.44
N ALA A 152 1.37 7.58 -9.31
CA ALA A 152 0.37 8.49 -9.88
C ALA A 152 -0.58 9.02 -8.80
N SER A 153 -1.08 8.14 -7.91
CA SER A 153 -1.88 8.51 -6.75
C SER A 153 -1.14 9.46 -5.82
N PHE A 154 0.14 9.19 -5.52
CA PHE A 154 0.96 10.09 -4.73
C PHE A 154 1.03 11.49 -5.35
N LYS A 155 1.30 11.61 -6.66
CA LYS A 155 1.36 12.91 -7.34
C LYS A 155 0.01 13.64 -7.30
N ALA A 156 -1.07 12.92 -7.62
CA ALA A 156 -2.42 13.48 -7.63
C ALA A 156 -2.85 13.97 -6.25
N VAL A 157 -2.69 13.14 -5.21
CA VAL A 157 -3.11 13.50 -3.86
C VAL A 157 -2.19 14.54 -3.24
N SER A 158 -0.88 14.51 -3.50
CA SER A 158 0.02 15.59 -3.05
C SER A 158 -0.40 16.93 -3.62
N PHE A 159 -0.75 16.98 -4.91
CA PHE A 159 -1.27 18.19 -5.56
C PHE A 159 -2.60 18.65 -4.94
N LEU A 160 -3.55 17.72 -4.73
CA LEU A 160 -4.86 18.03 -4.16
C LEU A 160 -4.78 18.50 -2.70
N PHE A 161 -3.95 17.83 -1.89
CA PHE A 161 -3.79 18.17 -0.48
C PHE A 161 -2.90 19.41 -0.31
N GLY A 162 -2.01 19.70 -1.26
CA GLY A 162 -1.09 20.83 -1.19
C GLY A 162 0.11 20.60 -0.26
N HIS A 163 0.38 19.35 0.12
CA HIS A 163 1.52 18.97 0.96
C HIS A 163 1.92 17.50 0.73
N TYR A 164 3.13 17.14 1.13
CA TYR A 164 3.60 15.75 1.19
C TYR A 164 4.79 15.62 2.16
N CYS A 165 5.25 14.40 2.43
CA CYS A 165 6.54 14.17 3.08
C CYS A 165 7.37 13.12 2.35
N GLU A 166 8.69 13.09 2.56
CA GLU A 166 9.53 12.04 1.99
C GLU A 166 9.27 10.71 2.66
N THR A 167 9.40 10.65 3.99
CA THR A 167 9.18 9.44 4.78
C THR A 167 8.20 9.67 5.92
N LEU A 168 7.21 8.80 6.00
CA LEU A 168 6.28 8.70 7.13
C LEU A 168 6.60 7.41 7.89
N THR A 169 6.98 7.51 9.17
CA THR A 169 7.17 6.34 10.03
C THR A 169 6.13 6.29 11.14
N THR A 170 5.53 5.14 11.38
CA THR A 170 4.71 4.88 12.58
C THR A 170 5.23 3.66 13.30
N SER A 171 5.65 3.80 14.55
CA SER A 171 6.11 2.70 15.40
C SER A 171 5.11 2.50 16.53
N LEU A 172 4.54 1.29 16.61
CA LEU A 172 3.61 0.86 17.65
C LEU A 172 4.34 -0.09 18.60
N PHE A 173 4.38 0.23 19.88
CA PHE A 173 4.91 -0.64 20.93
C PHE A 173 3.77 -1.15 21.77
N LEU A 174 3.66 -2.46 21.94
CA LEU A 174 2.68 -3.10 22.81
C LEU A 174 3.41 -3.68 24.02
N LEU A 175 2.91 -3.37 25.21
CA LEU A 175 3.50 -3.75 26.48
C LEU A 175 2.42 -4.15 27.49
N PRO A 176 2.75 -5.01 28.48
CA PRO A 176 1.83 -5.29 29.58
C PRO A 176 1.47 -4.00 30.32
N GLY A 177 0.18 -3.75 30.45
CA GLY A 177 -0.38 -2.71 31.32
C GLY A 177 -0.74 -3.26 32.69
N THR A 178 -1.58 -2.52 33.42
CA THR A 178 -2.12 -2.97 34.70
C THR A 178 -3.30 -3.94 34.51
N ASN A 179 -3.62 -4.74 35.54
CA ASN A 179 -4.84 -5.58 35.58
C ASN A 179 -4.99 -6.55 34.38
N GLY A 180 -3.88 -7.09 33.89
CA GLY A 180 -3.91 -8.01 32.75
C GLY A 180 -4.30 -7.36 31.42
N LYS A 181 -4.20 -6.03 31.33
CA LYS A 181 -4.41 -5.28 30.08
C LYS A 181 -3.10 -5.10 29.31
N VAL A 182 -3.23 -4.67 28.07
CA VAL A 182 -2.14 -4.25 27.20
C VAL A 182 -2.22 -2.74 27.02
N ASP A 183 -1.08 -2.08 27.14
CA ASP A 183 -0.92 -0.66 26.79
C ASP A 183 -0.19 -0.56 25.45
N SER A 184 -0.36 0.57 24.77
CA SER A 184 0.41 0.90 23.58
C SER A 184 1.13 2.24 23.69
N ILE A 185 2.30 2.34 23.05
CA ILE A 185 2.99 3.59 22.77
C ILE A 185 3.07 3.74 21.26
N GLU A 186 2.69 4.90 20.75
CA GLU A 186 2.79 5.22 19.33
C GLU A 186 3.77 6.36 19.11
N VAL A 187 4.68 6.18 18.16
CA VAL A 187 5.63 7.20 17.70
C VAL A 187 5.41 7.44 16.22
N HIS A 188 5.03 8.65 15.86
CA HIS A 188 4.74 9.06 14.48
C HIS A 188 5.78 10.08 14.05
N ARG A 189 6.40 9.87 12.89
CA ARG A 189 7.38 10.80 12.34
C ARG A 189 7.06 11.15 10.90
N ARG A 190 7.12 12.44 10.58
CA ARG A 190 7.04 12.97 9.22
C ARG A 190 8.37 13.62 8.90
N ILE A 191 9.06 13.14 7.87
CA ILE A 191 10.41 13.53 7.48
C ILE A 191 10.40 14.04 6.05
N GLY A 192 11.15 15.10 5.78
CA GLY A 192 11.14 15.80 4.49
C GLY A 192 9.76 16.39 4.20
N LEU A 193 9.13 16.99 5.22
CA LEU A 193 7.79 17.53 5.09
C LEU A 193 7.81 18.79 4.21
N GLN A 194 6.97 18.82 3.18
CA GLN A 194 6.91 19.89 2.20
C GLN A 194 5.48 20.37 1.97
N ARG A 195 5.39 21.67 1.70
CA ARG A 195 4.14 22.35 1.35
C ARG A 195 4.22 22.78 -0.11
N LEU A 196 3.25 22.34 -0.91
CA LEU A 196 3.10 22.73 -2.31
C LEU A 196 2.27 24.01 -2.44
N THR A 197 1.28 24.18 -1.55
CA THR A 197 0.43 25.37 -1.50
C THR A 197 0.63 26.09 -0.17
N PRO A 198 1.18 27.32 -0.14
CA PRO A 198 1.57 27.99 1.11
C PRO A 198 0.48 28.04 2.20
N SER A 199 -0.80 28.16 1.82
CA SER A 199 -1.94 28.27 2.73
C SER A 199 -2.51 26.93 3.25
N THR A 200 -2.00 25.78 2.80
CA THR A 200 -2.57 24.48 3.18
C THR A 200 -2.30 24.13 4.65
N PRO A 201 -3.31 24.01 5.54
CA PRO A 201 -3.09 23.48 6.88
C PRO A 201 -2.68 22.00 6.82
N LEU A 202 -1.82 21.57 7.73
CA LEU A 202 -1.39 20.17 7.81
C LEU A 202 -1.77 19.57 9.17
N PRO A 203 -2.78 18.68 9.24
CA PRO A 203 -3.09 17.95 10.46
C PRO A 203 -1.98 16.92 10.76
N LEU A 204 -1.44 16.98 11.97
CA LEU A 204 -0.31 16.14 12.40
C LEU A 204 -0.74 14.99 13.32
N LEU A 205 -1.67 15.27 14.23
CA LEU A 205 -2.14 14.31 15.21
C LEU A 205 -3.58 14.66 15.58
N SER A 206 -4.45 13.67 15.62
CA SER A 206 -5.82 13.81 16.09
C SER A 206 -6.03 12.91 17.30
N ILE A 207 -6.69 13.46 18.31
CA ILE A 207 -6.90 12.87 19.62
C ILE A 207 -8.40 12.84 19.86
N GLN A 208 -8.95 11.66 20.05
CA GLN A 208 -10.33 11.54 20.50
C GLN A 208 -10.38 11.70 22.01
N ALA A 209 -10.86 12.86 22.46
CA ALA A 209 -11.18 13.14 23.84
C ALA A 209 -12.56 12.56 24.17
N MET A 210 -12.57 11.39 24.80
CA MET A 210 -13.78 10.86 25.42
C MET A 210 -13.96 11.49 26.80
N ASP A 211 -15.21 11.81 27.18
CA ASP A 211 -15.52 12.32 28.52
C ASP A 211 -15.10 11.28 29.56
N PRO A 212 -14.15 11.58 30.46
CA PRO A 212 -13.71 10.64 31.48
C PRO A 212 -14.85 10.13 32.38
N ALA A 213 -15.91 10.90 32.57
CA ALA A 213 -17.07 10.52 33.38
C ALA A 213 -17.94 9.44 32.71
N LEU A 214 -17.83 9.29 31.39
CA LEU A 214 -18.60 8.33 30.60
C LEU A 214 -17.84 7.03 30.30
N LEU A 215 -16.56 6.97 30.68
CA LEU A 215 -15.71 5.81 30.42
C LEU A 215 -15.63 4.89 31.62
N ASP A 216 -15.72 3.59 31.36
CA ASP A 216 -15.25 2.58 32.29
C ASP A 216 -13.75 2.80 32.60
N ALA A 217 -13.32 2.46 33.81
CA ALA A 217 -11.93 2.54 34.22
C ALA A 217 -11.02 1.68 33.32
N ASP A 218 -11.60 0.64 32.73
CA ASP A 218 -10.95 -0.30 31.81
C ASP A 218 -11.03 0.09 30.33
N ALA A 219 -11.72 1.18 29.99
CA ALA A 219 -11.87 1.60 28.59
C ALA A 219 -10.54 2.15 28.02
N PRO A 220 -10.26 1.92 26.72
CA PRO A 220 -9.07 2.46 26.08
C PRO A 220 -8.98 3.98 26.24
N ARG A 221 -7.84 4.48 26.70
CA ARG A 221 -7.64 5.91 26.96
C ARG A 221 -6.31 6.41 26.42
N MET A 222 -6.38 7.42 25.55
CA MET A 222 -5.18 8.09 25.05
C MET A 222 -4.63 9.06 26.11
N THR A 223 -3.31 9.10 26.25
CA THR A 223 -2.57 9.93 27.22
C THR A 223 -1.32 10.49 26.57
N SER A 224 -0.77 11.60 27.11
CA SER A 224 0.61 11.98 26.83
C SER A 224 1.57 10.87 27.28
N LEU A 225 2.83 10.89 26.83
CA LEU A 225 3.80 9.90 27.31
C LEU A 225 4.07 9.99 28.82
N ALA A 226 3.77 11.13 29.44
CA ALA A 226 3.83 11.31 30.90
C ALA A 226 2.62 10.70 31.63
N GLY A 227 1.64 10.13 30.91
CA GLY A 227 0.44 9.51 31.47
C GLY A 227 -0.72 10.47 31.73
N ASP A 228 -0.65 11.72 31.27
CA ASP A 228 -1.73 12.68 31.44
C ASP A 228 -2.79 12.51 30.34
N ALA A 229 -4.01 12.12 30.75
CA ALA A 229 -5.17 12.00 29.87
C ALA A 229 -5.85 13.34 29.55
N ALA A 230 -5.62 14.35 30.39
CA ALA A 230 -6.16 15.69 30.23
C ALA A 230 -5.25 16.58 29.36
N ALA A 231 -4.06 16.12 28.98
CA ALA A 231 -3.13 16.85 28.13
C ALA A 231 -3.81 17.31 26.83
N ARG A 232 -3.74 18.61 26.55
CA ARG A 232 -4.24 19.25 25.32
C ARG A 232 -3.20 20.15 24.65
N ASP A 233 -2.05 20.38 25.29
CA ASP A 233 -0.96 21.14 24.67
C ASP A 233 -0.24 20.24 23.65
N PRO A 234 -0.11 20.66 22.37
CA PRO A 234 0.64 19.90 21.37
C PRO A 234 2.06 19.52 21.82
N ARG A 235 2.71 20.32 22.66
CA ARG A 235 4.07 20.07 23.19
C ARG A 235 4.16 18.83 24.07
N ASP A 236 3.04 18.42 24.69
CA ASP A 236 2.99 17.18 25.49
C ASP A 236 3.10 15.94 24.61
N PHE A 237 2.80 16.08 23.32
CA PHE A 237 2.80 15.02 22.33
C PHE A 237 3.98 15.12 21.37
N LEU A 238 4.73 16.23 21.34
CA LEU A 238 5.94 16.34 20.53
C LEU A 238 7.16 15.76 21.25
N ILE A 239 8.02 15.09 20.47
CA ILE A 239 9.38 14.74 20.91
C ILE A 239 10.31 15.81 20.38
N ALA A 240 10.59 16.80 21.24
CA ALA A 240 11.36 17.99 20.90
C ALA A 240 12.73 17.64 20.28
N GLU A 241 13.47 16.75 20.94
CA GLU A 241 14.81 16.27 20.57
C GLU A 241 14.85 15.60 19.18
N ALA A 242 13.70 15.10 18.71
CA ALA A 242 13.55 14.35 17.46
C ALA A 242 12.80 15.13 16.38
N SER A 243 12.55 16.42 16.60
CA SER A 243 11.85 17.33 15.68
C SER A 243 12.80 18.41 15.16
N SER A 244 12.34 19.24 14.22
CA SER A 244 13.11 20.39 13.75
C SER A 244 13.31 21.43 14.85
N THR A 245 14.37 22.22 14.74
CA THR A 245 14.66 23.36 15.62
C THR A 245 14.67 24.65 14.78
N PRO A 246 13.88 25.67 15.14
CA PRO A 246 12.94 25.71 16.27
C PRO A 246 11.78 24.73 16.10
N LEU A 247 11.14 24.33 17.20
CA LEU A 247 9.90 23.56 17.13
C LEU A 247 8.82 24.42 16.48
N PRO A 248 8.02 23.86 15.55
CA PRO A 248 6.92 24.60 14.97
C PRO A 248 5.85 24.89 16.02
N GLU A 249 5.22 26.05 15.92
CA GLU A 249 3.98 26.31 16.65
C GLU A 249 2.84 25.55 15.99
N LEU A 250 2.03 24.87 16.80
CA LEU A 250 0.88 24.10 16.33
C LEU A 250 -0.40 24.74 16.83
N SER A 251 -1.36 24.92 15.93
CA SER A 251 -2.72 25.31 16.31
C SER A 251 -3.50 24.09 16.77
N VAL A 252 -4.45 24.32 17.69
CA VAL A 252 -5.34 23.28 18.23
C VAL A 252 -6.72 23.53 17.66
N VAL A 253 -7.24 22.57 16.88
CA VAL A 253 -8.58 22.61 16.31
C VAL A 253 -9.44 21.58 17.03
N GLN A 254 -10.59 21.98 17.56
CA GLN A 254 -11.54 21.10 18.24
C GLN A 254 -12.81 20.94 17.42
N GLU A 255 -13.17 19.69 17.14
CA GLU A 255 -14.36 19.29 16.39
C GLU A 255 -15.11 18.20 17.19
N GLY A 256 -16.07 18.63 18.02
CA GLY A 256 -16.77 17.74 18.93
C GLY A 256 -15.82 17.12 19.96
N SER A 257 -15.73 15.79 19.99
CA SER A 257 -14.78 15.05 20.84
C SER A 257 -13.38 14.93 20.23
N MET A 258 -13.15 15.39 19.00
CA MET A 258 -11.86 15.30 18.35
C MET A 258 -11.05 16.58 18.57
N THR A 259 -9.80 16.44 19.02
CA THR A 259 -8.80 17.51 19.05
C THR A 259 -7.71 17.21 18.05
N THR A 260 -7.48 18.11 17.10
CA THR A 260 -6.45 17.97 16.06
C THR A 260 -5.38 19.04 16.21
N PHE A 261 -4.11 18.62 16.20
CA PHE A 261 -2.97 19.52 16.15
C PHE A 261 -2.58 19.77 14.71
N VAL A 262 -2.56 21.05 14.33
CA VAL A 262 -2.41 21.48 12.95
C VAL A 262 -1.16 22.36 12.83
N LEU A 263 -0.34 22.08 11.84
CA LEU A 263 0.74 22.97 11.43
C LEU A 263 0.16 24.09 10.55
N ASP A 264 -0.17 25.20 11.19
CA ASP A 264 -0.86 26.32 10.54
C ASP A 264 0.09 27.11 9.62
N PRO A 265 -0.29 27.42 8.36
CA PRO A 265 0.46 28.31 7.48
C PRO A 265 0.95 29.61 8.12
N ALA A 266 0.11 30.25 8.93
CA ALA A 266 0.40 31.57 9.50
C ALA A 266 1.47 31.51 10.59
N SER A 267 1.60 30.36 11.26
CA SER A 267 2.47 30.17 12.43
C SER A 267 3.90 29.75 12.08
N THR A 268 4.10 29.17 10.88
CA THR A 268 5.34 28.48 10.54
C THR A 268 5.76 28.82 9.10
N PRO A 269 6.45 29.96 8.88
CA PRO A 269 6.85 30.40 7.54
C PRO A 269 7.90 29.47 6.90
N LEU A 270 8.68 28.75 7.71
CA LEU A 270 9.63 27.73 7.26
C LEU A 270 9.09 26.36 7.65
N MET A 271 8.83 25.51 6.66
CA MET A 271 8.38 24.14 6.92
C MET A 271 9.44 23.37 7.72
N PRO A 272 9.05 22.69 8.82
CA PRO A 272 9.99 21.87 9.56
C PRO A 272 10.34 20.63 8.73
N ASP A 273 11.64 20.39 8.54
CA ASP A 273 12.13 19.19 7.86
C ASP A 273 11.63 17.89 8.52
N ARG A 274 11.46 17.88 9.84
CA ARG A 274 10.98 16.72 10.59
C ARG A 274 10.09 17.11 11.77
N ILE A 275 9.03 16.32 11.97
CA ILE A 275 8.19 16.40 13.17
C ILE A 275 8.02 14.99 13.72
N THR A 276 8.30 14.81 15.01
CA THR A 276 8.06 13.58 15.74
C THR A 276 7.02 13.83 16.82
N SER A 277 5.91 13.10 16.77
CA SER A 277 4.89 13.07 17.82
C SER A 277 4.79 11.67 18.43
N ALA A 278 4.42 11.60 19.71
CA ALA A 278 4.21 10.34 20.40
C ALA A 278 3.17 10.46 21.52
N PHE A 279 2.47 9.36 21.78
CA PHE A 279 1.44 9.25 22.81
C PHE A 279 1.33 7.80 23.27
N ALA A 280 0.63 7.59 24.38
CA ALA A 280 0.30 6.25 24.86
C ALA A 280 -1.22 6.03 24.85
N ILE A 281 -1.66 4.81 24.56
CA ILE A 281 -3.05 4.38 24.78
C ILE A 281 -3.04 3.31 25.85
N ARG A 282 -3.75 3.56 26.96
CA ARG A 282 -3.90 2.60 28.06
C ARG A 282 -5.04 1.64 27.78
N SER A 283 -4.90 0.40 28.22
CA SER A 283 -5.96 -0.62 28.16
C SER A 283 -6.51 -0.87 26.75
N VAL A 284 -5.63 -1.02 25.76
CA VAL A 284 -6.03 -1.26 24.35
C VAL A 284 -6.55 -2.67 24.08
N ASP A 285 -6.08 -3.65 24.85
CA ASP A 285 -6.46 -5.06 24.72
C ASP A 285 -6.20 -5.80 26.05
N THR A 286 -6.47 -7.11 26.09
CA THR A 286 -6.15 -7.99 27.21
C THR A 286 -4.92 -8.83 26.92
N VAL A 287 -4.09 -9.09 27.94
CA VAL A 287 -2.94 -10.00 27.82
C VAL A 287 -3.42 -11.42 27.50
N ALA A 288 -4.57 -11.82 28.06
CA ALA A 288 -5.23 -13.07 27.70
C ALA A 288 -5.75 -13.01 26.26
N VAL A 289 -5.32 -13.96 25.44
CA VAL A 289 -5.76 -14.07 24.05
C VAL A 289 -6.99 -14.96 23.99
N SER A 290 -8.13 -14.41 23.59
CA SER A 290 -9.41 -15.13 23.46
C SER A 290 -9.78 -15.47 22.02
N ALA A 291 -9.07 -14.91 21.03
CA ALA A 291 -9.36 -15.05 19.61
C ALA A 291 -8.13 -15.52 18.82
N ALA A 292 -8.36 -16.19 17.69
CA ALA A 292 -7.28 -16.67 16.81
C ALA A 292 -6.42 -15.53 16.26
N PHE A 293 -6.94 -14.30 16.25
CA PHE A 293 -6.23 -13.09 15.91
C PHE A 293 -6.76 -11.89 16.72
N THR A 294 -5.95 -10.84 16.84
CA THR A 294 -6.38 -9.51 17.31
C THR A 294 -5.94 -8.44 16.32
N VAL A 295 -6.77 -7.42 16.13
CA VAL A 295 -6.43 -6.25 15.31
C VAL A 295 -5.80 -5.22 16.21
N VAL A 296 -4.48 -5.04 16.10
CA VAL A 296 -3.76 -4.13 16.99
C VAL A 296 -3.90 -2.67 16.58
N ARG A 297 -3.90 -2.40 15.26
CA ARG A 297 -4.01 -1.03 14.76
C ARG A 297 -4.41 -0.96 13.31
N SER A 298 -5.45 -0.18 13.05
CA SER A 298 -5.76 0.34 11.72
C SER A 298 -5.15 1.72 11.52
N TYR A 299 -4.62 1.97 10.31
CA TYR A 299 -4.09 3.28 9.95
C TYR A 299 -4.48 3.63 8.53
N MET A 300 -5.13 4.80 8.39
CA MET A 300 -5.38 5.40 7.09
C MET A 300 -4.33 6.47 6.83
N VAL A 301 -3.58 6.31 5.75
CA VAL A 301 -2.54 7.25 5.34
C VAL A 301 -3.21 8.54 4.85
N HIS A 302 -3.09 9.61 5.63
CA HIS A 302 -3.65 10.94 5.34
C HIS A 302 -2.58 11.95 4.89
N THR A 303 -1.29 11.67 5.11
CA THR A 303 -0.19 12.46 4.55
C THR A 303 0.42 11.72 3.36
N PRO A 304 0.31 12.22 2.12
CA PRO A 304 1.02 11.65 0.99
C PRO A 304 2.51 11.57 1.26
N CYS A 305 3.14 10.44 0.98
CA CYS A 305 4.58 10.27 1.18
C CYS A 305 5.25 9.41 0.11
N HIS A 306 6.57 9.56 -0.06
CA HIS A 306 7.34 8.67 -0.92
C HIS A 306 7.53 7.29 -0.29
N ARG A 307 7.70 7.23 1.04
CA ARG A 307 7.92 6.00 1.80
C ARG A 307 7.10 5.98 3.08
N LEU A 308 6.36 4.91 3.30
CA LEU A 308 5.75 4.56 4.58
C LEU A 308 6.54 3.43 5.23
N VAL A 309 6.85 3.59 6.50
CA VAL A 309 7.38 2.52 7.37
C VAL A 309 6.45 2.36 8.55
N ARG A 310 5.86 1.17 8.71
CA ARG A 310 5.09 0.82 9.90
C ARG A 310 5.79 -0.29 10.65
N ASP A 311 6.17 0.01 11.88
CA ASP A 311 6.77 -0.96 12.77
C ASP A 311 5.78 -1.34 13.87
N VAL A 312 5.75 -2.62 14.23
CA VAL A 312 5.07 -3.13 15.41
C VAL A 312 6.09 -3.84 16.29
N PHE A 313 6.11 -3.49 17.57
CA PHE A 313 7.02 -4.01 18.57
C PHE A 313 6.21 -4.63 19.71
N LEU A 314 6.51 -5.87 20.06
CA LEU A 314 5.92 -6.55 21.20
C LEU A 314 6.96 -6.67 22.30
N ALA A 315 6.59 -6.27 23.51
CA ALA A 315 7.43 -6.50 24.68
C ALA A 315 7.73 -8.00 24.85
N ASP A 316 8.91 -8.31 25.37
CA ASP A 316 9.28 -9.68 25.69
C ASP A 316 8.26 -10.31 26.66
N GLY A 317 7.87 -11.55 26.38
CA GLY A 317 6.84 -12.26 27.16
C GLY A 317 5.38 -11.90 26.80
N LEU A 318 5.10 -10.73 26.24
CA LEU A 318 3.76 -10.39 25.76
C LEU A 318 3.47 -11.17 24.47
N TRP A 319 2.59 -12.17 24.50
CA TRP A 319 2.15 -12.97 23.35
C TRP A 319 3.27 -13.65 22.54
N PRO A 320 4.08 -14.55 23.13
CA PRO A 320 5.29 -15.10 22.51
C PRO A 320 5.07 -15.71 21.12
N ASP A 321 3.89 -16.28 20.86
CA ASP A 321 3.53 -16.96 19.60
C ASP A 321 2.78 -16.06 18.60
N ALA A 322 2.72 -14.75 18.85
CA ALA A 322 2.08 -13.79 17.95
C ALA A 322 2.88 -13.62 16.65
N LEU A 323 2.20 -13.76 15.51
CA LEU A 323 2.72 -13.52 14.18
C LEU A 323 1.98 -12.33 13.56
N PRO A 324 2.66 -11.22 13.22
CA PRO A 324 1.96 -10.08 12.67
C PRO A 324 1.61 -10.27 11.21
N GLU A 325 0.46 -9.76 10.83
CA GLU A 325 -0.06 -9.76 9.48
C GLU A 325 -0.50 -8.35 9.09
N VAL A 326 -0.33 -8.03 7.81
CA VAL A 326 -0.72 -6.75 7.22
C VAL A 326 -1.75 -7.00 6.13
N ALA A 327 -2.84 -6.25 6.18
CA ALA A 327 -3.89 -6.26 5.17
C ALA A 327 -4.31 -4.83 4.81
N PHE A 328 -4.89 -4.68 3.63
CA PHE A 328 -5.29 -3.38 3.08
C PHE A 328 -6.77 -3.42 2.75
N TRP A 329 -7.49 -2.37 3.14
CA TRP A 329 -8.94 -2.33 3.08
C TRP A 329 -9.43 -0.98 2.58
N LEU A 330 -10.51 -1.00 1.81
CA LEU A 330 -11.29 0.21 1.56
C LEU A 330 -12.08 0.57 2.83
N PRO A 331 -12.13 1.86 3.22
CA PRO A 331 -12.97 2.29 4.33
C PRO A 331 -14.44 1.95 4.03
N GLY A 332 -15.17 1.53 5.06
CA GLY A 332 -16.61 1.24 4.91
C GLY A 332 -17.42 2.53 4.67
N PRO A 333 -18.59 2.46 4.01
CA PRO A 333 -19.44 3.63 3.76
C PRO A 333 -19.95 4.31 5.04
N SER A 334 -19.97 3.58 6.15
CA SER A 334 -20.37 4.08 7.48
C SER A 334 -19.24 4.77 8.26
N GLY A 335 -18.05 4.98 7.68
CA GLY A 335 -16.91 5.53 8.42
C GLY A 335 -16.32 4.57 9.47
N SER A 336 -16.60 3.26 9.30
CA SER A 336 -16.24 2.10 10.14
C SER A 336 -16.92 2.00 11.52
N PRO A 337 -17.78 0.99 11.74
CA PRO A 337 -17.61 0.11 12.89
C PRO A 337 -16.50 -0.90 12.59
N ALA A 338 -15.79 -1.29 13.65
CA ALA A 338 -14.73 -2.31 13.63
C ALA A 338 -15.30 -3.69 13.31
N VAL A 339 -15.64 -3.95 12.04
CA VAL A 339 -15.75 -5.33 11.60
C VAL A 339 -14.34 -5.90 11.71
N MET A 340 -14.12 -6.77 12.69
CA MET A 340 -12.88 -7.54 12.79
C MET A 340 -12.83 -8.47 11.58
N LEU A 341 -12.09 -8.03 10.55
CA LEU A 341 -11.85 -8.83 9.38
C LEU A 341 -10.74 -9.82 9.69
N GLU A 342 -11.08 -11.09 9.62
CA GLU A 342 -10.12 -12.17 9.82
C GLU A 342 -9.02 -12.09 8.76
N PRO A 343 -7.75 -11.92 9.18
CA PRO A 343 -6.62 -11.90 8.27
C PRO A 343 -6.60 -13.14 7.37
N GLY A 344 -6.33 -12.93 6.08
CA GLY A 344 -6.24 -14.00 5.09
C GLY A 344 -7.58 -14.51 4.54
N LYS A 345 -8.73 -14.16 5.12
CA LYS A 345 -10.04 -14.48 4.52
C LYS A 345 -10.40 -13.47 3.43
N PRO A 346 -10.77 -13.92 2.22
CA PRO A 346 -11.24 -13.03 1.18
C PRO A 346 -12.42 -12.19 1.66
N HIS A 347 -12.36 -10.89 1.43
CA HIS A 347 -13.45 -9.99 1.78
C HIS A 347 -13.55 -8.85 0.76
N HIS A 348 -14.77 -8.43 0.41
CA HIS A 348 -15.02 -7.54 -0.73
C HIS A 348 -14.38 -6.14 -0.62
N ARG A 349 -14.04 -5.69 0.61
CA ARG A 349 -13.27 -4.45 0.86
C ARG A 349 -11.75 -4.63 0.74
N GLN A 350 -11.25 -5.85 0.62
CA GLN A 350 -9.82 -6.13 0.62
C GLN A 350 -9.19 -5.58 -0.66
N VAL A 351 -8.07 -4.88 -0.51
CA VAL A 351 -7.27 -4.39 -1.63
C VAL A 351 -5.98 -5.21 -1.72
N ASN A 352 -5.70 -5.72 -2.91
CA ASN A 352 -4.51 -6.53 -3.17
C ASN A 352 -3.29 -5.63 -3.41
N LEU A 353 -2.64 -5.15 -2.35
CA LEU A 353 -1.35 -4.45 -2.41
C LEU A 353 -0.20 -5.37 -2.01
N THR A 354 0.98 -5.17 -2.60
CA THR A 354 2.13 -6.08 -2.51
C THR A 354 3.08 -5.82 -1.33
N ALA A 355 2.69 -5.03 -0.33
CA ALA A 355 3.55 -4.78 0.81
C ALA A 355 3.67 -6.02 1.72
N ARG A 356 4.86 -6.17 2.32
CA ARG A 356 5.22 -7.30 3.17
C ARG A 356 5.63 -6.80 4.54
N ILE A 357 5.38 -7.63 5.54
CA ILE A 357 5.86 -7.45 6.90
C ILE A 357 7.03 -8.41 7.15
N GLU A 358 8.14 -7.87 7.65
CA GLU A 358 9.39 -8.59 7.86
C GLU A 358 9.80 -8.51 9.31
N GLN A 359 10.39 -9.59 9.85
CA GLN A 359 10.92 -9.58 11.21
C GLN A 359 12.20 -8.75 11.28
N LEU A 360 12.29 -7.89 12.28
CA LEU A 360 13.45 -7.05 12.55
C LEU A 360 14.48 -7.77 13.43
N PRO A 361 15.77 -7.34 13.42
CA PRO A 361 16.73 -7.78 14.43
C PRO A 361 16.23 -7.41 15.84
N ARG A 362 16.77 -8.06 16.89
CA ARG A 362 16.44 -7.71 18.28
C ARG A 362 17.19 -6.47 18.77
N GLY A 363 16.64 -5.81 19.79
CA GLY A 363 17.24 -4.66 20.46
C GLY A 363 17.22 -3.38 19.62
N ALA A 364 18.07 -2.42 19.97
CA ALA A 364 18.04 -1.06 19.39
C ALA A 364 18.25 -1.00 17.87
N ALA A 365 18.93 -1.99 17.29
CA ALA A 365 19.10 -2.08 15.83
C ALA A 365 17.77 -2.27 15.08
N ALA A 366 16.73 -2.76 15.76
CA ALA A 366 15.39 -2.88 15.20
C ALA A 366 14.79 -1.52 14.81
N PHE A 367 15.22 -0.44 15.46
CA PHE A 367 14.66 0.89 15.24
C PHE A 367 15.30 1.62 14.05
N ASP A 368 16.39 1.13 13.48
CA ASP A 368 17.02 1.78 12.34
C ASP A 368 16.10 1.74 11.13
N VAL A 369 15.95 2.85 10.42
CA VAL A 369 15.24 2.92 9.14
C VAL A 369 16.21 3.44 8.09
N ASP A 370 16.35 2.69 7.00
CA ASP A 370 17.18 3.07 5.87
C ASP A 370 16.76 4.45 5.32
N GLY A 371 17.75 5.33 5.14
CA GLY A 371 17.54 6.73 4.74
C GLY A 371 17.09 7.68 5.85
N VAL A 372 16.91 7.22 7.09
CA VAL A 372 16.49 8.04 8.24
C VAL A 372 17.47 7.91 9.40
N ALA A 373 18.52 8.72 9.37
CA ALA A 373 19.68 8.58 10.26
C ALA A 373 19.35 8.70 11.76
N ASP A 374 18.34 9.48 12.13
CA ASP A 374 17.97 9.77 13.52
C ASP A 374 16.78 8.95 14.03
N GLN A 375 16.30 7.94 13.28
CA GLN A 375 15.12 7.14 13.64
C GLN A 375 15.25 6.49 15.01
N ARG A 376 16.37 5.81 15.25
CA ARG A 376 16.63 5.12 16.50
C ARG A 376 16.56 6.08 17.69
N ALA A 377 17.30 7.18 17.63
CA ALA A 377 17.35 8.17 18.69
C ALA A 377 15.95 8.77 18.99
N ALA A 378 15.14 9.01 17.95
CA ALA A 378 13.78 9.50 18.09
C ALA A 378 12.86 8.53 18.84
N VAL A 379 12.94 7.24 18.48
CA VAL A 379 12.18 6.16 19.12
C VAL A 379 12.63 5.98 20.57
N GLU A 380 13.93 5.93 20.83
CA GLU A 380 14.49 5.79 22.17
C GLU A 380 14.11 6.96 23.08
N ALA A 381 14.07 8.20 22.56
CA ALA A 381 13.61 9.36 23.31
C ALA A 381 12.13 9.24 23.72
N ALA A 382 11.27 8.75 22.82
CA ALA A 382 9.86 8.50 23.13
C ALA A 382 9.69 7.38 24.18
N LEU A 383 10.40 6.26 24.02
CA LEU A 383 10.35 5.14 24.98
C LEU A 383 10.85 5.55 26.35
N ARG A 384 11.97 6.29 26.42
CA ARG A 384 12.50 6.85 27.66
C ARG A 384 11.50 7.77 28.35
N ARG A 385 10.81 8.64 27.62
CA ARG A 385 9.76 9.52 28.17
C ARG A 385 8.54 8.75 28.68
N ALA A 386 8.24 7.61 28.08
CA ALA A 386 7.19 6.69 28.55
C ALA A 386 7.64 5.75 29.68
N GLY A 387 8.91 5.78 30.09
CA GLY A 387 9.46 4.87 31.08
C GLY A 387 9.60 3.42 30.60
N ALA A 388 9.66 3.19 29.29
CA ALA A 388 9.82 1.86 28.68
C ALA A 388 11.28 1.58 28.31
N ASP A 389 11.73 0.34 28.52
CA ASP A 389 13.06 -0.12 28.13
C ASP A 389 13.09 -0.51 26.65
N ALA A 390 13.98 0.12 25.89
CA ALA A 390 14.11 -0.10 24.46
C ALA A 390 14.68 -1.48 24.10
N ALA A 391 15.37 -2.16 25.03
CA ALA A 391 16.00 -3.45 24.77
C ALA A 391 15.02 -4.64 24.78
N SER A 392 13.82 -4.47 25.36
CA SER A 392 12.90 -5.57 25.67
C SER A 392 11.83 -5.81 24.60
N PHE A 393 12.14 -5.59 23.32
CA PHE A 393 11.16 -5.68 22.24
C PHE A 393 11.61 -6.61 21.10
N ARG A 394 10.63 -7.34 20.55
CA ARG A 394 10.71 -7.98 19.23
C ARG A 394 9.87 -7.19 18.24
N GLY A 395 10.46 -6.88 17.08
CA GLY A 395 9.88 -5.97 16.10
C GLY A 395 9.61 -6.63 14.75
N TRP A 396 8.65 -6.06 14.04
CA TRP A 396 8.40 -6.32 12.63
C TRP A 396 8.13 -5.03 11.89
N ARG A 397 8.49 -5.00 10.62
CA ARG A 397 8.39 -3.82 9.76
C ARG A 397 7.63 -4.13 8.49
N CYS A 398 6.64 -3.29 8.20
CA CYS A 398 6.07 -3.19 6.87
C CYS A 398 6.54 -1.90 6.20
N SER A 399 7.16 -2.01 5.03
CA SER A 399 7.59 -0.85 4.23
C SER A 399 6.82 -0.80 2.91
N MET A 400 6.42 0.42 2.51
CA MET A 400 5.72 0.64 1.24
C MET A 400 6.21 1.93 0.59
N ALA A 401 6.58 1.85 -0.69
CA ALA A 401 6.83 3.03 -1.50
C ALA A 401 5.51 3.58 -2.04
N TYR A 402 5.29 4.89 -1.90
CA TYR A 402 4.11 5.62 -2.35
C TYR A 402 2.79 4.98 -1.87
N PRO A 403 2.56 4.88 -0.54
CA PRO A 403 1.31 4.30 -0.05
C PRO A 403 0.08 4.98 -0.65
N VAL A 404 -0.95 4.19 -0.96
CA VAL A 404 -2.19 4.72 -1.53
C VAL A 404 -2.95 5.45 -0.42
N PRO A 405 -3.19 6.76 -0.55
CA PRO A 405 -3.99 7.49 0.44
C PRO A 405 -5.41 6.94 0.51
N LEU A 406 -6.05 7.09 1.67
CA LEU A 406 -7.43 6.64 1.93
C LEU A 406 -7.65 5.11 1.86
N ILE A 407 -6.58 4.32 1.73
CA ILE A 407 -6.63 2.87 2.00
C ILE A 407 -6.25 2.65 3.46
N GLU A 408 -7.09 1.88 4.16
CA GLU A 408 -6.83 1.46 5.53
C GLU A 408 -5.82 0.31 5.55
N MET A 409 -4.71 0.53 6.21
CA MET A 409 -3.69 -0.48 6.48
C MET A 409 -3.92 -1.06 7.87
N GLN A 410 -4.35 -2.31 7.93
CA GLN A 410 -4.62 -3.03 9.16
C GLN A 410 -3.41 -3.88 9.55
N LEU A 411 -2.93 -3.70 10.77
CA LEU A 411 -1.98 -4.59 11.43
C LEU A 411 -2.76 -5.49 12.39
N ALA A 412 -2.60 -6.79 12.22
CA ALA A 412 -3.18 -7.80 13.09
C ALA A 412 -2.08 -8.72 13.63
N LEU A 413 -2.35 -9.39 14.74
CA LEU A 413 -1.53 -10.48 15.25
C LEU A 413 -2.35 -11.76 15.17
N ARG A 414 -1.81 -12.79 14.53
CA ARG A 414 -2.35 -14.15 14.56
C ARG A 414 -1.64 -14.96 15.63
N PHE A 415 -2.38 -15.79 16.36
CA PHE A 415 -1.85 -16.62 17.43
C PHE A 415 -1.87 -18.09 17.02
N GLY A 416 -0.69 -18.72 16.96
CA GLY A 416 -0.56 -20.12 16.54
C GLY A 416 -1.05 -21.11 17.61
N GLY A 417 -1.93 -22.05 17.23
CA GLY A 417 -1.88 -23.41 17.75
C GLY A 417 -2.45 -23.75 19.14
N ARG A 418 -3.16 -22.86 19.86
CA ARG A 418 -3.80 -23.24 21.15
C ARG A 418 -5.32 -23.12 21.21
N LEU A 419 -5.93 -22.22 20.45
CA LEU A 419 -7.39 -22.01 20.54
C LEU A 419 -8.24 -23.10 19.85
N ALA A 420 -7.66 -23.90 18.97
CA ALA A 420 -8.40 -24.97 18.29
C ALA A 420 -8.69 -26.19 19.21
N ALA A 421 -8.03 -26.31 20.36
CA ALA A 421 -8.13 -27.50 21.21
C ALA A 421 -9.24 -27.42 22.28
N GLU A 422 -9.75 -26.23 22.63
CA GLU A 422 -10.70 -26.05 23.74
C GLU A 422 -12.12 -25.66 23.30
N GLY A 423 -12.39 -25.62 21.98
CA GLY A 423 -13.63 -25.08 21.39
C GLY A 423 -14.50 -26.05 20.59
N SER A 424 -14.37 -27.36 20.79
CA SER A 424 -15.42 -28.32 20.38
C SER A 424 -16.30 -28.63 21.59
N TYR A 425 -17.29 -27.75 21.84
CA TYR A 425 -18.43 -28.00 22.71
C TYR A 425 -19.72 -27.85 21.93
#